data_AF-A0A965X6Z4-F1
#
_entry.id   AF-A0A965X6Z4-F1
#
_cell.length_a   1.000
_cell.length_b   1.000
_cell.length_c   1.000
_cell.angle_alpha   90.00
_cell.angle_beta   90.00
_cell.angle_gamma   90.00
#
_symmetry.space_group_name_H-M   'P 1'
#
loop_
_entity.id
_entity.type
_entity.pdbx_description
1 polymer ?
#
loop_
_entity_poly.entity_id
_entity_poly.type
_entity_poly.pdbx_seq_one_letter_code
_entity_poly.pdbx_strand_id
1 'polypeptide(L)'
;MKLIKTEDAVGHVLCHDLTRIVKDEFKDAQFRKGHVVCPEDIPMLLSMGKEHLYVWEKQSGMLHENEAAERLCAITKGANLSRNEVKEGKIELFAETAGLF
;
A
#
# COMPACT_ATOMS: atom_id res chain seq x y z
N MET A 1 -4.84 -9.98 7.48
CA MET A 1 -5.67 -8.75 7.60
C MET A 1 -6.54 -8.89 8.83
N LYS A 2 -6.82 -7.79 9.51
CA LYS A 2 -7.66 -7.75 10.72
C LYS A 2 -8.69 -6.64 10.58
N LEU A 3 -9.94 -6.91 10.94
CA LEU A 3 -10.96 -5.89 11.05
C LEU A 3 -10.85 -5.26 12.44
N ILE A 4 -10.62 -3.95 12.50
CA ILE A 4 -10.52 -3.20 13.75
C ILE A 4 -11.44 -1.98 13.68
N LYS A 5 -11.76 -1.38 14.83
CA LYS A 5 -12.45 -0.09 14.87
C LYS A 5 -11.56 0.99 14.27
N THR A 6 -12.17 1.94 13.57
CA THR A 6 -11.44 3.05 12.95
C THR A 6 -10.64 3.84 13.98
N GLU A 7 -11.20 4.09 15.17
CA GLU A 7 -10.54 4.80 16.28
C GLU A 7 -9.24 4.13 16.74
N ASP A 8 -9.16 2.79 16.63
CA ASP A 8 -7.99 2.00 17.02
C ASP A 8 -6.99 1.81 15.85
N ALA A 9 -7.26 2.37 14.68
CA ALA A 9 -6.52 2.08 13.46
C ALA A 9 -5.21 2.86 13.30
N VAL A 10 -4.96 3.86 14.15
CA VAL A 10 -3.72 4.65 14.11
C VAL A 10 -2.49 3.74 14.12
N GLY A 11 -1.54 4.02 13.22
CA GLY A 11 -0.30 3.24 13.05
C GLY A 11 -0.46 1.95 12.24
N HIS A 12 -1.67 1.57 11.85
CA HIS A 12 -1.90 0.41 11.00
C HIS A 12 -1.96 0.80 9.52
N VAL A 13 -1.66 -0.16 8.64
CA VAL A 13 -1.64 0.05 7.19
C VAL A 13 -2.97 -0.37 6.58
N LEU A 14 -3.55 0.47 5.72
CA LEU A 14 -4.77 0.16 4.98
C LEU A 14 -4.53 -0.91 3.92
N CYS A 15 -5.39 -1.93 3.88
CA CYS A 15 -5.31 -3.03 2.92
C CYS A 15 -5.89 -2.69 1.54
N HIS A 16 -6.71 -1.65 1.44
CA HIS A 16 -7.48 -1.30 0.24
C HIS A 16 -7.56 0.21 0.07
N ASP A 17 -7.76 0.66 -1.17
CA ASP A 17 -8.14 2.04 -1.46
C ASP A 17 -9.51 2.34 -0.83
N LEU A 18 -9.63 3.51 -0.19
CA LEU A 18 -10.88 4.04 0.35
C LEU A 18 -11.29 5.26 -0.49
N THR A 19 -12.22 5.03 -1.41
CA THR A 19 -12.77 6.05 -2.29
C THR A 19 -13.81 6.89 -1.57
N ARG A 20 -13.67 8.22 -1.67
CA ARG A 20 -14.70 9.17 -1.24
C ARG A 20 -15.44 9.67 -2.46
N ILE A 21 -16.77 9.65 -2.39
CA ILE A 21 -17.64 10.14 -3.45
C ILE A 21 -18.49 11.25 -2.86
N VAL A 22 -18.19 12.49 -3.25
CA VAL A 22 -19.01 13.66 -2.98
C VAL A 22 -19.64 14.07 -4.30
N LYS A 23 -20.97 14.03 -4.35
CA LYS A 23 -21.72 14.31 -5.57
C LYS A 23 -21.34 15.68 -6.12
N ASP A 24 -21.02 15.73 -7.40
CA ASP A 24 -20.65 16.94 -8.16
C ASP A 24 -19.35 17.66 -7.69
N GLU A 25 -18.64 17.13 -6.69
CA GLU A 25 -17.42 17.74 -6.13
C GLU A 25 -16.17 16.85 -6.25
N PHE A 26 -16.27 15.57 -5.87
CA PHE A 26 -15.08 14.72 -5.73
C PHE A 26 -15.38 13.23 -5.92
N LYS A 27 -14.56 12.53 -6.70
CA LYS A 27 -14.64 11.06 -6.87
C LYS A 27 -13.26 10.47 -7.17
N ASP A 28 -12.49 10.23 -6.12
CA ASP A 28 -11.22 9.50 -6.18
C ASP A 28 -10.91 8.82 -4.82
N ALA A 29 -9.82 8.06 -4.76
CA ALA A 29 -9.30 7.48 -3.53
C ALA A 29 -8.88 8.60 -2.57
N GLN A 30 -9.62 8.74 -1.47
CA GLN A 30 -9.25 9.63 -0.37
C GLN A 30 -8.06 9.07 0.41
N PHE A 31 -7.99 7.74 0.52
CA PHE A 31 -6.86 6.99 1.05
C PHE A 31 -6.49 5.87 0.09
N ARG A 32 -5.20 5.67 -0.16
CA ARG A 32 -4.68 4.59 -1.01
C ARG A 32 -4.28 3.39 -0.16
N LYS A 33 -4.33 2.18 -0.72
CA LYS A 33 -3.73 0.97 -0.17
C LYS A 33 -2.27 1.25 0.20
N GLY A 34 -1.84 0.78 1.37
CA GLY A 34 -0.50 1.03 1.88
C GLY A 34 -0.36 2.30 2.72
N HIS A 35 -1.38 3.16 2.76
CA HIS A 35 -1.43 4.32 3.68
C HIS A 35 -1.37 3.86 5.13
N VAL A 36 -0.52 4.50 5.94
CA VAL A 36 -0.47 4.31 7.39
C VAL A 36 -1.44 5.30 8.01
N VAL A 37 -2.43 4.81 8.75
CA VAL A 37 -3.45 5.67 9.38
C VAL A 37 -2.81 6.56 10.44
N CYS A 38 -3.03 7.86 10.32
CA CYS A 38 -2.63 8.87 11.28
C CYS A 38 -3.84 9.33 12.13
N PRO A 39 -3.63 9.94 13.32
CA PRO A 39 -4.71 10.46 14.15
C PRO A 39 -5.65 11.44 13.42
N GLU A 40 -5.10 12.23 12.50
CA GLU A 40 -5.84 13.24 11.73
C GLU A 40 -6.78 12.62 10.68
N ASP A 41 -6.56 11.36 10.32
CA ASP A 41 -7.39 10.65 9.34
C ASP A 41 -8.72 10.17 9.96
N ILE A 42 -8.75 9.97 11.27
CA ILE A 42 -9.87 9.35 11.99
C ILE A 42 -11.20 10.08 11.74
N PRO A 43 -11.29 11.43 11.88
CA PRO A 43 -12.54 12.14 11.61
C PRO A 43 -13.01 11.97 10.16
N MET A 44 -12.07 11.98 9.20
CA MET A 44 -12.39 11.80 7.78
C MET A 44 -12.90 10.38 7.50
N LEU A 45 -12.22 9.36 8.00
CA LEU A 45 -12.62 7.95 7.86
C LEU A 45 -14.01 7.70 8.45
N LEU A 46 -14.31 8.24 9.63
CA LEU A 46 -15.63 8.15 10.26
C LEU A 46 -16.69 8.89 9.43
N SER A 47 -16.39 10.09 8.91
CA SER A 47 -17.32 10.85 8.04
C SER A 47 -17.66 10.12 6.75
N MET A 48 -16.77 9.25 6.28
CA MET A 48 -17.00 8.36 5.13
C MET A 48 -17.85 7.13 5.47
N GLY A 49 -18.34 7.00 6.70
CA GLY A 49 -19.10 5.86 7.19
C GLY A 49 -18.25 4.61 7.44
N LYS A 50 -16.93 4.76 7.59
CA LYS A 50 -16.03 3.66 7.94
C LYS A 50 -15.90 3.59 9.45
N GLU A 51 -16.79 2.83 10.10
CA GLU A 51 -16.69 2.54 11.53
C GLU A 51 -15.62 1.48 11.84
N HIS A 52 -15.34 0.61 10.86
CA HIS A 52 -14.33 -0.43 10.95
C HIS A 52 -13.44 -0.42 9.70
N LEU A 53 -12.17 -0.74 9.90
CA LEU A 53 -11.15 -0.80 8.85
C LEU A 53 -10.51 -2.18 8.79
N TYR A 54 -10.34 -2.68 7.57
CA TYR A 54 -9.45 -3.79 7.31
C TYR A 54 -8.03 -3.26 7.25
N VAL A 55 -7.25 -3.59 8.27
CA VAL A 55 -5.86 -3.18 8.37
C VAL A 55 -4.93 -4.38 8.27
N TRP A 56 -3.70 -4.08 7.86
CA TRP A 56 -2.60 -5.01 7.94
C TRP A 56 -2.10 -5.07 9.37
N GLU A 57 -2.03 -6.28 9.94
CA GLU A 57 -1.38 -6.53 11.22
C GLU A 57 0.06 -6.94 10.91
N LYS A 58 1.03 -6.10 11.25
CA LYS A 58 2.46 -6.41 11.05
C LYS A 58 2.89 -7.41 12.13
N GLN A 59 2.63 -8.69 11.89
CA GLN A 59 3.14 -9.76 12.74
C GLN A 59 4.65 -9.86 12.57
N SER A 60 5.38 -10.04 13.68
CA SER A 60 6.82 -10.28 13.61
C SER A 60 7.10 -11.48 12.70
N GLY A 61 7.97 -11.30 11.71
CA GLY A 61 8.26 -12.32 10.69
C GLY A 61 7.40 -12.26 9.42
N MET A 62 6.39 -11.39 9.35
CA MET A 62 5.61 -11.15 8.13
C MET A 62 6.02 -9.84 7.43
N LEU A 63 6.10 -9.89 6.10
CA LEU A 63 6.37 -8.74 5.23
C LEU A 63 5.14 -8.44 4.38
N HIS A 64 4.93 -7.15 4.07
CA HIS A 64 3.98 -6.78 3.03
C HIS A 64 4.52 -7.21 1.66
N GLU A 65 3.65 -7.54 0.71
CA GLU A 65 4.04 -8.02 -0.64
C GLU A 65 5.02 -7.05 -1.34
N ASN A 66 4.78 -5.74 -1.24
CA ASN A 66 5.68 -4.74 -1.81
C ASN A 66 7.04 -4.70 -1.09
N GLU A 67 7.07 -4.84 0.25
CA GLU A 67 8.33 -4.92 1.00
C GLU A 67 9.13 -6.17 0.59
N ALA A 68 8.43 -7.29 0.36
CA ALA A 68 9.04 -8.52 -0.11
C ALA A 68 9.59 -8.37 -1.53
N ALA A 69 8.83 -7.79 -2.45
CA ALA A 69 9.26 -7.53 -3.82
C ALA A 69 10.49 -6.61 -3.88
N GLU A 70 10.51 -5.56 -3.07
CA GLU A 70 11.65 -4.65 -2.94
C GLU A 70 12.91 -5.37 -2.47
N ARG A 71 12.80 -6.23 -1.44
CA ARG A 71 13.93 -7.04 -0.96
C ARG A 71 14.43 -8.03 -2.01
N LEU A 72 13.52 -8.71 -2.72
CA LEU A 72 13.88 -9.62 -3.79
C LEU A 72 14.60 -8.87 -4.92
N CYS A 73 14.07 -7.72 -5.34
CA CYS A 73 14.69 -6.86 -6.33
C CYS A 73 16.09 -6.40 -5.90
N ALA A 74 16.30 -6.04 -4.64
CA ALA A 74 17.61 -5.61 -4.15
C ALA A 74 18.68 -6.72 -4.25
N ILE A 75 18.28 -7.99 -4.15
CA ILE A 75 19.18 -9.14 -4.25
C ILE A 75 19.42 -9.55 -5.71
N THR A 76 18.43 -9.36 -6.59
CA THR A 76 18.50 -9.80 -8.00
C THR A 76 18.99 -8.71 -8.96
N LYS A 77 18.82 -7.43 -8.63
CA LYS A 77 19.19 -6.32 -9.52
C LYS A 77 20.72 -6.19 -9.61
N GLY A 78 21.28 -6.70 -10.70
CA GLY A 78 22.67 -6.50 -11.11
C GLY A 78 22.90 -5.21 -11.89
N ALA A 79 24.13 -5.06 -12.40
CA ALA A 79 24.49 -3.98 -13.32
C ALA A 79 23.74 -4.12 -14.66
N ASN A 80 23.45 -2.99 -15.32
CA ASN A 80 22.71 -2.91 -16.59
C ASN A 80 21.25 -3.39 -16.53
N LEU A 81 20.63 -3.31 -15.34
CA LEU A 81 19.20 -3.56 -15.15
C LEU A 81 18.52 -2.30 -14.59
N SER A 82 17.46 -1.85 -15.25
CA SER A 82 16.52 -0.86 -14.70
C SER A 82 15.30 -1.55 -14.11
N ARG A 83 14.51 -0.82 -13.31
CA ARG A 83 13.28 -1.33 -12.69
C ARG A 83 12.17 -0.30 -12.73
N ASN A 84 10.92 -0.75 -12.66
CA ASN A 84 9.77 0.11 -12.37
C ASN A 84 9.50 0.23 -10.86
N GLU A 85 8.50 1.05 -10.51
CA GLU A 85 8.00 1.14 -9.13
C GLU A 85 7.28 -0.15 -8.73
N VAL A 86 7.35 -0.48 -7.44
CA VAL A 86 6.65 -1.66 -6.90
C VAL A 86 5.13 -1.43 -6.88
N LYS A 87 4.40 -2.40 -7.41
CA LYS A 87 2.92 -2.39 -7.38
C LYS A 87 2.38 -3.80 -7.22
N GLU A 88 1.51 -4.00 -6.23
CA GLU A 88 0.86 -5.29 -5.94
C GLU A 88 1.85 -6.46 -5.83
N GLY A 89 2.98 -6.24 -5.15
CA GLY A 89 4.03 -7.25 -4.97
C GLY A 89 4.86 -7.54 -6.22
N LYS A 90 4.70 -6.75 -7.29
CA LYS A 90 5.43 -6.92 -8.55
C LYS A 90 6.43 -5.78 -8.78
N ILE A 91 7.63 -6.15 -9.22
CA ILE A 91 8.65 -5.28 -9.81
C ILE A 91 9.11 -5.97 -11.10
N GLU A 92 9.18 -5.22 -12.19
CA GLU A 92 9.74 -5.67 -13.46
C GLU A 92 11.17 -5.15 -13.60
N LEU A 93 12.06 -5.99 -14.11
CA LEU A 93 13.44 -5.65 -14.42
C LEU A 93 13.59 -5.60 -15.95
N PHE A 94 14.29 -4.58 -16.45
CA PHE A 94 14.53 -4.39 -17.87
C PHE A 94 16.03 -4.33 -18.14
N ALA A 95 16.49 -5.10 -19.13
CA ALA A 95 17.87 -5.04 -19.60
C ALA A 95 18.15 -3.68 -20.24
N GLU A 96 19.21 -3.03 -19.80
CA GLU A 96 19.70 -1.77 -20.38
C GLU A 96 20.72 -2.01 -21.49
N THR A 97 21.13 -3.26 -21.71
CA THR A 97 22.10 -3.67 -22.73
C THR A 97 21.66 -4.94 -23.45
N ALA A 98 22.08 -5.08 -24.70
CA ALA A 98 21.79 -6.26 -25.52
C ALA A 98 22.57 -7.49 -24.99
N GLY A 99 21.92 -8.66 -25.03
CA GLY A 99 22.53 -9.93 -24.59
C GLY A 99 22.25 -10.31 -23.13
N LEU A 100 21.53 -9.48 -22.37
CA LEU A 100 20.87 -9.86 -21.11
C LEU A 100 19.41 -10.19 -21.42
N PHE A 101 18.95 -11.40 -21.06
CA PHE A 101 17.55 -11.85 -21.13
C PHE A 101 17.01 -12.13 -19.73
#